data_AF-A0A3B9ZD80-F1
#
_entry.id   AF-A0A3B9ZD80-F1
#
_cell.length_a   1.000
_cell.length_b   1.000
_cell.length_c   1.000
_cell.angle_alpha   90.00
_cell.angle_beta   90.00
_cell.angle_gamma   90.00
#
_symmetry.space_group_name_H-M   'P 1'
#
loop_
_entity.id
_entity.type
_entity.pdbx_description
1 polymer ?
#
loop_
_entity_poly.entity_id
_entity_poly.type
_entity_poly.pdbx_seq_one_letter_code
_entity_poly.pdbx_strand_id
1 'polypeptide(L)'
;MKFGVRECANIVFRAKTPTNIGKYKFKAGQPVLYIDTATTSSVEQATTTVYAQGGRGNVRLISWEGEKTLTFTVEDALLSPISLAMLSGADLFQGSNKVETVHFHTTSTATLVVDSTGENAYIDLSGVLGKKETLCPSNDSPIYVIITDNSGDLTGEMIEGTVTVGKPTYTNNNVISGVTAPGEGEVSQAIKIANPSSQGIADFAASERTTLSAKAQYAVFVDYYLDKKATAVDELQIAADNFAGNYYVEADTL
;
A
#
# COMPACT_ATOMS: atom_id res chain seq x y z
N MET A 1 -1.74 12.58 -27.44
CA MET A 1 -0.28 12.80 -27.35
C MET A 1 0.03 13.14 -25.91
N LYS A 2 0.93 12.41 -25.24
CA LYS A 2 1.36 12.74 -23.87
C LYS A 2 2.72 13.43 -23.98
N PHE A 3 2.83 14.63 -23.44
CA PHE A 3 4.08 15.40 -23.41
C PHE A 3 4.70 15.25 -22.01
N GLY A 4 6.01 14.99 -21.96
CA GLY A 4 6.77 14.92 -20.71
C GLY A 4 7.20 16.32 -20.25
N VAL A 5 7.25 16.53 -18.94
CA VAL A 5 7.79 17.74 -18.31
C VAL A 5 9.31 17.75 -18.49
N ARG A 6 9.89 18.92 -18.84
CA ARG A 6 11.31 19.08 -19.21
C ARG A 6 12.25 19.19 -18.01
N GLU A 7 11.74 19.57 -16.84
CA GLU A 7 12.54 19.80 -15.63
C GLU A 7 12.33 18.68 -14.60
N CYS A 8 13.19 17.67 -14.70
CA CYS A 8 13.35 16.63 -13.69
C CYS A 8 14.77 16.72 -13.14
N ALA A 9 14.91 16.93 -11.83
CA ALA A 9 16.21 16.88 -11.15
C ALA A 9 16.28 15.62 -10.29
N ASN A 10 17.44 14.94 -10.31
CA ASN A 10 17.70 13.85 -9.37
C ASN A 10 18.33 14.44 -8.11
N ILE A 11 17.65 14.30 -6.97
CA ILE A 11 18.10 14.86 -5.70
C ILE A 11 18.48 13.73 -4.77
N VAL A 12 19.64 13.87 -4.10
CA VAL A 12 20.15 12.88 -3.16
C VAL A 12 20.47 13.53 -1.83
N PHE A 13 19.78 13.11 -0.77
CA PHE A 13 20.13 13.49 0.59
C PHE A 13 21.20 12.55 1.14
N ARG A 14 22.24 13.11 1.74
CA ARG A 14 23.35 12.36 2.36
C ARG A 14 23.42 12.66 3.85
N ALA A 15 23.74 11.64 4.65
CA ALA A 15 23.93 11.81 6.08
C ALA A 15 25.17 12.68 6.35
N LYS A 16 25.00 13.84 7.00
CA LYS A 16 26.12 14.72 7.37
C LYS A 16 27.01 14.11 8.47
N THR A 17 26.38 13.43 9.41
CA THR A 17 27.01 12.71 10.52
C THR A 17 26.46 11.29 10.57
N PRO A 18 27.15 10.34 11.24
CA PRO A 18 26.59 9.02 11.46
C PRO A 18 25.22 9.15 12.15
N THR A 19 24.17 8.66 11.50
CA THR A 19 22.80 8.78 12.00
C THR A 19 22.04 7.49 11.77
N ASN A 20 21.06 7.23 12.63
CA ASN A 20 20.18 6.09 12.50
C ASN A 20 18.80 6.60 12.08
N ILE A 21 18.19 5.94 11.10
CA ILE A 21 16.80 6.18 10.70
C ILE A 21 16.13 4.81 10.77
N GLY A 22 15.27 4.64 11.77
CA GLY A 22 14.81 3.33 12.20
C GLY A 22 15.94 2.34 12.44
N LYS A 23 15.89 1.17 11.77
CA LYS A 23 16.92 0.12 11.88
C LYS A 23 18.20 0.38 11.07
N TYR A 24 18.16 1.33 10.13
CA TYR A 24 19.25 1.55 9.19
C TYR A 24 20.28 2.53 9.76
N LYS A 25 21.54 2.08 9.82
CA LYS A 25 22.67 2.92 10.25
C LYS A 25 23.36 3.49 9.02
N PHE A 26 23.34 4.81 8.89
CA PHE A 26 23.99 5.52 7.80
C PHE A 26 25.32 6.10 8.27
N LYS A 27 26.39 5.84 7.50
CA LYS A 27 27.68 6.49 7.72
C LYS A 27 27.64 7.92 7.20
N ALA A 28 28.50 8.79 7.73
CA ALA A 28 28.68 10.12 7.17
C ALA A 28 29.03 10.04 5.66
N GLY A 29 28.35 10.84 4.85
CA GLY A 29 28.46 10.87 3.38
C GLY A 29 27.64 9.81 2.64
N GLN A 30 27.04 8.85 3.33
CA GLN A 30 26.20 7.82 2.71
C GLN A 30 24.87 8.44 2.23
N PRO A 31 24.42 8.10 1.01
CA PRO A 31 23.11 8.53 0.52
C PRO A 31 22.00 7.84 1.31
N VAL A 32 20.96 8.61 1.63
CA VAL A 32 19.85 8.22 2.51
C VAL A 32 18.53 8.22 1.74
N LEU A 33 18.28 9.27 0.95
CA LEU A 33 17.08 9.44 0.16
C LEU A 33 17.46 9.82 -1.27
N TYR A 34 16.91 9.09 -2.23
CA TYR A 34 16.90 9.41 -3.65
C TYR A 34 15.50 9.86 -4.04
N ILE A 35 15.43 11.03 -4.65
CA ILE A 35 14.23 11.53 -5.31
C ILE A 35 14.58 11.55 -6.80
N ASP A 36 14.09 10.54 -7.50
CA ASP A 36 14.30 10.40 -8.93
C ASP A 36 13.15 11.10 -9.65
N THR A 37 13.45 11.85 -10.72
CA THR A 37 12.45 12.60 -11.50
C THR A 37 11.70 13.71 -10.75
N ALA A 38 12.31 14.28 -9.72
CA ALA A 38 11.71 15.37 -8.96
C ALA A 38 11.38 16.57 -9.87
N THR A 39 10.14 17.04 -9.82
CA THR A 39 9.74 18.24 -10.56
C THR A 39 10.14 19.46 -9.75
N THR A 40 11.04 20.29 -10.29
CA THR A 40 11.51 21.50 -9.61
C THR A 40 10.55 22.65 -9.89
N SER A 41 9.76 23.04 -8.88
CA SER A 41 8.65 23.98 -9.07
C SER A 41 9.09 25.46 -9.01
N SER A 42 10.05 25.82 -8.13
CA SER A 42 10.62 27.17 -8.08
C SER A 42 11.90 27.25 -7.21
N VAL A 43 12.82 28.17 -7.58
CA VAL A 43 13.92 28.63 -6.71
C VAL A 43 13.67 30.11 -6.42
N GLU A 44 13.17 30.42 -5.23
CA GLU A 44 12.90 31.80 -4.82
C GLU A 44 14.02 32.31 -3.92
N GLN A 45 14.62 33.44 -4.30
CA GLN A 45 15.62 34.14 -3.50
C GLN A 45 15.00 35.38 -2.86
N ALA A 46 14.77 35.32 -1.56
CA ALA A 46 14.40 36.49 -0.78
C ALA A 46 15.67 37.14 -0.18
N THR A 47 15.78 38.45 -0.30
CA THR A 47 16.87 39.25 0.25
C THR A 47 16.28 40.46 0.95
N THR A 48 16.75 40.72 2.16
CA THR A 48 16.37 41.92 2.91
C THR A 48 17.44 42.99 2.71
N THR A 49 17.09 44.09 2.08
CA THR A 49 18.00 45.22 1.91
C THR A 49 17.62 46.31 2.90
N VAL A 50 18.54 46.64 3.82
CA VAL A 50 18.34 47.74 4.78
C VAL A 50 19.07 48.97 4.25
N TYR A 51 18.40 50.12 4.26
CA TYR A 51 18.97 51.38 3.77
C TYR A 51 19.32 52.31 4.94
N ALA A 52 20.49 52.95 4.89
CA ALA A 52 20.71 54.19 5.63
C ALA A 52 20.13 55.36 4.83
N GLN A 53 19.25 56.12 5.45
CA GLN A 53 18.66 57.32 4.87
C GLN A 53 19.02 58.52 5.76
N GLY A 54 19.34 59.65 5.15
CA GLY A 54 19.75 60.84 5.90
C GLY A 54 19.85 62.10 5.03
N GLY A 55 19.68 63.26 5.66
CA GLY A 55 19.73 64.58 5.00
C GLY A 55 18.35 65.15 4.62
N ARG A 56 18.34 66.39 4.11
CA ARG A 56 17.10 67.08 3.69
C ARG A 56 16.55 66.42 2.42
N GLY A 57 15.37 65.81 2.54
CA GLY A 57 14.78 64.99 1.48
C GLY A 57 14.96 63.48 1.67
N ASN A 58 15.60 63.05 2.76
CA ASN A 58 15.71 61.66 3.21
C ASN A 58 16.13 60.67 2.10
N VAL A 59 17.18 61.04 1.35
CA VAL A 59 17.70 60.23 0.26
C VAL A 59 18.43 58.98 0.79
N ARG A 60 18.37 57.88 0.04
CA ARG A 60 19.06 56.63 0.39
C ARG A 60 20.56 56.80 0.13
N LEU A 61 21.37 56.69 1.19
CA LEU A 61 22.81 56.95 1.14
C LEU A 61 23.62 55.67 0.94
N ILE A 62 23.21 54.58 1.58
CA ILE A 62 23.89 53.28 1.51
C ILE A 62 22.87 52.16 1.70
N SER A 63 23.12 51.02 1.08
CA SER A 63 22.34 49.79 1.23
C SER A 63 23.23 48.68 1.78
N TRP A 64 22.74 47.97 2.80
CA TRP A 64 23.31 46.70 3.26
C TRP A 64 22.38 45.58 2.83
N GLU A 65 22.94 44.57 2.16
CA GLU A 65 22.22 43.32 1.85
C GLU A 65 22.34 42.40 3.07
N GLY A 66 21.21 42.01 3.64
CA GLY A 66 21.10 41.07 4.76
C GLY A 66 21.25 39.61 4.33
N GLU A 67 20.94 38.69 5.26
CA GLU A 67 20.94 37.25 4.99
C GLU A 67 20.03 36.91 3.82
N LYS A 68 20.54 36.05 2.93
CA LYS A 68 19.80 35.55 1.77
C LYS A 68 19.15 34.24 2.15
N THR A 69 17.83 34.19 2.09
CA THR A 69 17.09 32.93 2.24
C THR A 69 16.71 32.43 0.86
N LEU A 70 17.16 31.22 0.53
CA LEU A 70 16.79 30.51 -0.69
C LEU A 70 15.75 29.46 -0.31
N THR A 71 14.55 29.57 -0.89
CA THR A 71 13.50 28.56 -0.75
C THR A 71 13.45 27.75 -2.04
N PHE A 72 13.61 26.43 -1.91
CA PHE A 72 13.55 25.50 -3.03
C PHE A 72 12.39 24.53 -2.80
N THR A 73 11.44 24.52 -3.74
CA THR A 73 10.25 23.65 -3.68
C THR A 73 10.41 22.49 -4.65
N VAL A 74 10.33 21.28 -4.11
CA VAL A 74 10.48 20.02 -4.85
C VAL A 74 9.22 19.22 -4.68
N GLU A 75 8.69 18.72 -5.80
CA GLU A 75 7.53 17.84 -5.81
C GLU A 75 7.94 16.48 -6.40
N ASP A 76 7.60 15.40 -5.68
CA ASP A 76 7.77 14.02 -6.12
C ASP A 76 6.50 13.22 -5.84
N ALA A 77 6.20 12.27 -6.72
CA ALA A 77 4.99 11.46 -6.71
C ALA A 77 5.14 10.14 -5.93
N LEU A 78 6.34 9.56 -5.84
CA LEU A 78 6.54 8.24 -5.26
C LEU A 78 7.56 8.27 -4.12
N LEU A 79 7.06 8.31 -2.89
CA LEU A 79 7.87 8.28 -1.68
C LEU A 79 7.98 6.87 -1.10
N SER A 80 9.19 6.44 -0.77
CA SER A 80 9.41 5.25 0.07
C SER A 80 9.01 5.53 1.53
N PRO A 81 8.66 4.50 2.34
CA PRO A 81 8.32 4.70 3.75
C PRO A 81 9.43 5.40 4.57
N ILE A 82 10.71 5.12 4.28
CA ILE A 82 11.85 5.80 4.91
C ILE A 82 11.89 7.27 4.52
N SER A 83 11.62 7.58 3.23
CA SER A 83 11.57 8.97 2.76
C SER A 83 10.42 9.74 3.36
N LEU A 84 9.25 9.11 3.48
CA LEU A 84 8.09 9.70 4.13
C LEU A 84 8.40 9.95 5.61
N ALA A 85 8.98 8.99 6.33
CA ALA A 85 9.42 9.16 7.72
C ALA A 85 10.38 10.34 7.90
N MET A 86 11.37 10.45 7.01
CA MET A 86 12.33 11.57 7.03
C MET A 86 11.65 12.93 6.78
N LEU A 87 10.69 13.00 5.85
CA LEU A 87 9.99 14.23 5.51
C LEU A 87 8.94 14.62 6.56
N SER A 88 8.27 13.64 7.15
CA SER A 88 7.23 13.86 8.17
C SER A 88 7.76 13.98 9.59
N GLY A 89 9.06 13.76 9.82
CA GLY A 89 9.64 13.64 11.15
C GLY A 89 9.08 12.46 11.96
N ALA A 90 8.44 11.49 11.29
CA ALA A 90 7.86 10.33 11.94
C ALA A 90 8.95 9.31 12.26
N ASP A 91 8.73 8.54 13.33
CA ASP A 91 9.64 7.46 13.68
C ASP A 91 9.30 6.21 12.88
N LEU A 92 10.33 5.45 12.50
CA LEU A 92 10.20 4.20 11.79
C LEU A 92 10.74 3.09 12.69
N PHE A 93 9.87 2.25 13.22
CA PHE A 93 10.29 1.13 14.07
C PHE A 93 9.81 -0.20 13.50
N GLN A 94 10.36 -1.26 14.09
CA GLN A 94 9.87 -2.62 13.85
C GLN A 94 9.05 -3.06 15.05
N GLY A 95 8.05 -3.90 14.79
CA GLY A 95 7.25 -4.47 15.86
C GLY A 95 8.12 -5.22 16.88
N SER A 96 7.72 -5.13 18.15
CA SER A 96 8.42 -5.80 19.25
C SER A 96 8.23 -7.32 19.18
N ASN A 97 9.19 -8.10 19.68
CA ASN A 97 9.02 -9.56 19.90
C ASN A 97 7.86 -9.91 20.84
N LYS A 98 7.29 -8.93 21.55
CA LYS A 98 6.10 -9.11 22.40
C LYS A 98 4.80 -9.22 21.60
N VAL A 99 4.79 -8.74 20.36
CA VAL A 99 3.69 -8.89 19.40
C VAL A 99 4.20 -9.85 18.32
N GLU A 100 3.67 -11.06 18.27
CA GLU A 100 4.22 -12.07 17.34
C GLU A 100 3.85 -11.77 15.88
N THR A 101 2.61 -11.31 15.65
CA THR A 101 2.04 -11.12 14.31
C THR A 101 1.39 -9.74 14.18
N VAL A 102 1.56 -9.13 13.01
CA VAL A 102 0.87 -7.91 12.57
C VAL A 102 0.10 -8.20 11.28
N HIS A 103 -1.04 -7.54 11.11
CA HIS A 103 -1.88 -7.68 9.93
C HIS A 103 -1.43 -6.69 8.85
N PHE A 104 -1.05 -7.22 7.69
CA PHE A 104 -0.57 -6.45 6.56
C PHE A 104 -1.62 -6.47 5.44
N HIS A 105 -2.22 -5.31 5.15
CA HIS A 105 -3.19 -5.16 4.06
C HIS A 105 -2.54 -5.42 2.70
N THR A 106 -3.21 -6.17 1.85
CA THR A 106 -2.82 -6.38 0.47
C THR A 106 -4.04 -6.69 -0.38
N THR A 107 -3.91 -6.46 -1.68
CA THR A 107 -4.94 -6.84 -2.65
C THR A 107 -4.35 -7.76 -3.72
N SER A 108 -5.17 -8.64 -4.27
CA SER A 108 -4.78 -9.44 -5.43
C SER A 108 -5.98 -9.83 -6.30
N THR A 109 -5.72 -10.08 -7.56
CA THR A 109 -6.70 -10.65 -8.49
C THR A 109 -6.55 -12.17 -8.53
N ALA A 110 -7.65 -12.91 -8.46
CA ALA A 110 -7.65 -14.36 -8.46
C ALA A 110 -8.87 -14.92 -9.20
N THR A 111 -8.88 -16.23 -9.42
CA THR A 111 -10.03 -16.94 -9.99
C THR A 111 -10.89 -17.53 -8.89
N LEU A 112 -12.17 -17.18 -8.88
CA LEU A 112 -13.18 -17.79 -8.04
C LEU A 112 -13.81 -19.00 -8.74
N VAL A 113 -13.91 -20.08 -7.99
CA VAL A 113 -14.42 -21.36 -8.44
C VAL A 113 -15.61 -21.78 -7.58
N VAL A 114 -16.79 -21.88 -8.18
CA VAL A 114 -18.03 -22.31 -7.48
C VAL A 114 -18.16 -23.83 -7.50
N ASP A 115 -18.61 -24.41 -6.38
CA ASP A 115 -18.88 -25.84 -6.24
C ASP A 115 -20.04 -26.31 -7.14
N SER A 116 -20.10 -27.62 -7.35
CA SER A 116 -21.19 -28.39 -7.96
C SER A 116 -22.56 -28.04 -7.38
N THR A 117 -22.65 -27.78 -6.07
CA THR A 117 -23.89 -27.47 -5.35
C THR A 117 -24.25 -25.99 -5.32
N GLY A 118 -23.37 -25.08 -5.75
CA GLY A 118 -23.60 -23.63 -5.66
C GLY A 118 -23.54 -23.04 -4.23
N GLU A 119 -23.41 -23.89 -3.20
CA GLU A 119 -23.41 -23.46 -1.79
C GLU A 119 -22.06 -22.92 -1.33
N ASN A 120 -20.97 -23.25 -2.03
CA ASN A 120 -19.62 -22.84 -1.67
C ASN A 120 -18.87 -22.30 -2.89
N ALA A 121 -18.12 -21.22 -2.69
CA ALA A 121 -17.13 -20.72 -3.63
C ALA A 121 -15.74 -20.76 -3.01
N TYR A 122 -14.74 -21.01 -3.85
CA TYR A 122 -13.35 -21.19 -3.44
C TYR A 122 -12.43 -20.29 -4.26
N ILE A 123 -11.44 -19.69 -3.59
CA ILE A 123 -10.39 -18.88 -4.20
C ILE A 123 -9.06 -19.44 -3.74
N ASP A 124 -8.15 -19.68 -4.69
CA ASP A 124 -6.78 -20.10 -4.42
C ASP A 124 -5.84 -18.91 -4.66
N LEU A 125 -5.10 -18.54 -3.61
CA LEU A 125 -4.10 -17.46 -3.65
C LEU A 125 -2.66 -18.01 -3.59
N SER A 126 -2.47 -19.33 -3.61
CA SER A 126 -1.13 -19.94 -3.50
C SER A 126 -0.18 -19.59 -4.64
N GLY A 127 -0.71 -19.24 -5.82
CA GLY A 127 0.06 -18.76 -6.97
C GLY A 127 0.47 -17.29 -6.89
N VAL A 128 -0.21 -16.49 -6.05
CA VAL A 128 0.03 -15.04 -5.91
C VAL A 128 0.80 -14.72 -4.64
N LEU A 129 0.57 -15.50 -3.58
CA LEU A 129 1.23 -15.34 -2.28
C LEU A 129 2.58 -16.04 -2.23
N GLY A 130 3.49 -15.51 -1.42
CA GLY A 130 4.75 -16.18 -1.12
C GLY A 130 4.53 -17.48 -0.35
N LYS A 131 5.40 -18.48 -0.53
CA LYS A 131 5.30 -19.84 0.08
C LYS A 131 5.18 -19.88 1.62
N LYS A 132 5.44 -18.77 2.30
CA LYS A 132 5.42 -18.63 3.77
C LYS A 132 4.38 -17.62 4.25
N GLU A 133 3.61 -17.02 3.35
CA GLU A 133 2.61 -16.02 3.69
C GLU A 133 1.29 -16.72 4.02
N THR A 134 0.71 -16.31 5.14
CA THR A 134 -0.54 -16.83 5.69
C THR A 134 -1.56 -15.70 5.69
N LEU A 135 -2.75 -15.97 5.15
CA LEU A 135 -3.92 -15.10 5.24
C LEU A 135 -4.39 -14.97 6.69
N CYS A 136 -4.71 -13.74 7.08
CA CYS A 136 -5.36 -13.46 8.35
C CYS A 136 -6.77 -14.06 8.37
N PRO A 137 -7.20 -14.70 9.46
CA PRO A 137 -8.57 -15.18 9.61
C PRO A 137 -9.62 -14.08 9.52
N SER A 138 -10.79 -14.39 8.95
CA SER A 138 -11.90 -13.43 8.76
C SER A 138 -12.52 -12.90 10.06
N ASN A 139 -12.30 -13.58 11.20
CA ASN A 139 -12.71 -13.10 12.52
C ASN A 139 -11.84 -11.96 13.05
N ASP A 140 -10.59 -11.88 12.60
CA ASP A 140 -9.63 -10.87 13.07
C ASP A 140 -9.56 -9.68 12.11
N SER A 141 -9.74 -9.91 10.80
CA SER A 141 -9.78 -8.85 9.79
C SER A 141 -10.78 -9.17 8.67
N PRO A 142 -11.53 -8.18 8.17
CA PRO A 142 -12.49 -8.40 7.09
C PRO A 142 -11.77 -8.76 5.78
N ILE A 143 -12.42 -9.60 4.98
CA ILE A 143 -11.98 -9.99 3.65
C ILE A 143 -13.09 -9.63 2.68
N TYR A 144 -12.78 -8.87 1.64
CA TYR A 144 -13.73 -8.47 0.61
C TYR A 144 -13.36 -9.10 -0.72
N VAL A 145 -14.37 -9.59 -1.43
CA VAL A 145 -14.21 -10.19 -2.76
C VAL A 145 -15.15 -9.47 -3.71
N ILE A 146 -14.59 -8.84 -4.72
CA ILE A 146 -15.30 -8.05 -5.73
C ILE A 146 -15.22 -8.79 -7.07
N ILE A 147 -16.33 -8.90 -7.77
CA ILE A 147 -16.36 -9.48 -9.11
C ILE A 147 -15.69 -8.51 -10.08
N THR A 148 -14.84 -9.03 -10.96
CA THR A 148 -14.30 -8.24 -12.08
C THR A 148 -15.05 -8.59 -13.35
N ASP A 149 -15.14 -7.65 -14.27
CA ASP A 149 -15.67 -7.91 -15.60
C ASP A 149 -14.69 -8.77 -16.44
N ASN A 150 -15.07 -9.08 -17.68
CA ASN A 150 -14.21 -9.84 -18.62
C ASN A 150 -12.92 -9.08 -19.02
N SER A 151 -12.83 -7.79 -18.69
CA SER A 151 -11.68 -6.91 -18.97
C SER A 151 -10.74 -6.79 -17.75
N GLY A 152 -11.15 -7.29 -16.58
CA GLY A 152 -10.43 -7.18 -15.32
C GLY A 152 -10.75 -5.92 -14.51
N ASP A 153 -11.74 -5.13 -14.95
CA ASP A 153 -12.20 -3.94 -14.24
C ASP A 153 -13.17 -4.31 -13.10
N LEU A 154 -13.14 -3.55 -12.01
CA LEU A 154 -14.01 -3.78 -10.86
C LEU A 154 -15.46 -3.46 -11.22
N THR A 155 -16.38 -4.42 -11.07
CA THR A 155 -17.81 -4.17 -11.33
C THR A 155 -18.50 -3.43 -10.19
N GLY A 156 -17.86 -3.38 -9.01
CA GLY A 156 -18.46 -2.87 -7.77
C GLY A 156 -19.40 -3.87 -7.08
N GLU A 157 -19.67 -5.03 -7.69
CA GLU A 157 -20.45 -6.09 -7.07
C GLU A 157 -19.55 -6.94 -6.17
N MET A 158 -19.94 -7.05 -4.89
CA MET A 158 -19.24 -7.86 -3.90
C MET A 158 -19.90 -9.23 -3.73
N ILE A 159 -19.07 -10.24 -3.53
CA ILE A 159 -19.53 -11.56 -3.11
C ILE A 159 -19.66 -11.55 -1.59
N GLU A 160 -20.90 -11.61 -1.12
CA GLU A 160 -21.21 -11.70 0.30
C GLU A 160 -21.38 -13.16 0.73
N GLY A 161 -20.97 -13.47 1.95
CA GLY A 161 -21.10 -14.81 2.53
C GLY A 161 -20.20 -15.01 3.73
N THR A 162 -20.36 -16.15 4.41
CA THR A 162 -19.47 -16.49 5.52
C THR A 162 -18.11 -16.89 4.96
N VAL A 163 -17.09 -16.08 5.24
CA VAL A 163 -15.73 -16.29 4.77
C VAL A 163 -14.96 -17.17 5.75
N THR A 164 -14.26 -18.19 5.24
CA THR A 164 -13.33 -19.03 6.00
C THR A 164 -12.01 -19.13 5.25
N VAL A 165 -10.90 -19.04 5.98
CA VAL A 165 -9.54 -19.06 5.46
C VAL A 165 -8.84 -20.36 5.86
N GLY A 166 -8.00 -20.90 4.98
CA GLY A 166 -7.23 -22.11 5.30
C GLY A 166 -6.35 -22.60 4.16
N LYS A 167 -5.98 -23.88 4.21
CA LYS A 167 -5.15 -24.54 3.21
C LYS A 167 -5.99 -24.99 2.00
N PRO A 168 -5.55 -24.74 0.75
CA PRO A 168 -6.24 -25.25 -0.43
C PRO A 168 -6.13 -26.78 -0.53
N THR A 169 -7.23 -27.40 -0.96
CA THR A 169 -7.27 -28.78 -1.42
C THR A 169 -7.64 -28.81 -2.89
N TYR A 170 -7.07 -29.73 -3.66
CA TYR A 170 -7.25 -29.80 -5.10
C TYR A 170 -7.86 -31.13 -5.53
N THR A 171 -8.63 -31.07 -6.62
CA THR A 171 -8.96 -32.24 -7.42
C THR A 171 -7.75 -32.73 -8.22
N ASN A 172 -7.84 -33.93 -8.80
CA ASN A 172 -6.81 -34.50 -9.68
C ASN A 172 -6.47 -33.62 -10.90
N ASN A 173 -7.33 -32.65 -11.25
CA ASN A 173 -7.14 -31.72 -12.36
C ASN A 173 -6.59 -30.36 -11.91
N ASN A 174 -5.97 -30.26 -10.72
CA ASN A 174 -5.42 -29.03 -10.14
C ASN A 174 -6.44 -27.88 -9.97
N VAL A 175 -7.72 -28.21 -9.87
CA VAL A 175 -8.76 -27.22 -9.53
C VAL A 175 -9.04 -27.30 -8.05
N ILE A 176 -9.06 -26.16 -7.36
CA ILE A 176 -9.42 -26.08 -5.93
C ILE A 176 -10.79 -26.73 -5.69
N SER A 177 -10.87 -27.55 -4.65
CA SER A 177 -12.05 -28.33 -4.24
C SER A 177 -12.51 -28.06 -2.82
N GLY A 178 -11.71 -27.33 -2.03
CA GLY A 178 -12.03 -27.11 -0.63
C GLY A 178 -10.93 -26.36 0.11
N VAL A 179 -11.29 -25.92 1.32
CA VAL A 179 -10.40 -25.28 2.28
C VAL A 179 -10.43 -26.08 3.57
N THR A 180 -9.25 -26.47 4.08
CA THR A 180 -9.10 -27.20 5.35
C THR A 180 -8.27 -26.39 6.33
N ALA A 181 -8.38 -26.69 7.63
CA ALA A 181 -7.52 -26.06 8.64
C ALA A 181 -6.03 -26.36 8.33
N PRO A 182 -5.13 -25.36 8.42
CA PRO A 182 -3.69 -25.58 8.26
C PRO A 182 -3.14 -26.40 9.43
N GLY A 183 -2.23 -27.33 9.15
CA GLY A 183 -1.43 -28.00 10.20
C GLY A 183 -0.35 -27.07 10.79
N GLU A 184 0.35 -27.55 11.81
CA GLU A 184 1.46 -26.79 12.42
C GLU A 184 2.56 -26.52 11.39
N GLY A 185 2.87 -25.25 11.15
CA GLY A 185 3.85 -24.81 10.15
C GLY A 185 3.33 -24.74 8.70
N GLU A 186 2.05 -25.04 8.46
CA GLU A 186 1.41 -24.84 7.16
C GLU A 186 0.81 -23.43 7.04
N VAL A 187 0.61 -22.99 5.80
CA VAL A 187 0.12 -21.64 5.47
C VAL A 187 -1.33 -21.68 5.01
N SER A 188 -2.10 -20.67 5.40
CA SER A 188 -3.46 -20.45 4.87
C SER A 188 -3.39 -19.58 3.63
N GLN A 189 -3.71 -20.13 2.47
CA GLN A 189 -3.60 -19.46 1.17
C GLN A 189 -4.86 -19.63 0.31
N ALA A 190 -5.95 -20.09 0.89
CA ALA A 190 -7.21 -20.25 0.21
C ALA A 190 -8.37 -19.68 1.03
N ILE A 191 -9.38 -19.20 0.31
CA ILE A 191 -10.58 -18.59 0.86
C ILE A 191 -11.77 -19.44 0.42
N LYS A 192 -12.64 -19.78 1.37
CA LYS A 192 -13.95 -20.37 1.16
C LYS A 192 -15.01 -19.33 1.50
N ILE A 193 -15.99 -19.17 0.62
CA ILE A 193 -17.18 -18.35 0.85
C ILE A 193 -18.37 -19.29 0.86
N ALA A 194 -19.06 -19.40 1.99
CA ALA A 194 -20.29 -20.18 2.11
C ALA A 194 -21.53 -19.31 1.82
N ASN A 195 -22.52 -19.91 1.17
CA ASN A 195 -23.78 -19.31 0.74
C ASN A 195 -23.66 -18.09 -0.20
N PRO A 196 -22.83 -18.14 -1.26
CA PRO A 196 -22.68 -17.01 -2.19
C PRO A 196 -23.96 -16.77 -3.03
N SER A 197 -24.89 -17.72 -3.08
CA SER A 197 -26.05 -17.77 -3.98
C SER A 197 -27.20 -16.83 -3.61
N SER A 198 -27.09 -16.04 -2.54
CA SER A 198 -28.12 -15.06 -2.18
C SER A 198 -28.05 -13.73 -2.96
N GLN A 199 -27.02 -13.49 -3.79
CA GLN A 199 -26.74 -12.15 -4.35
C GLN A 199 -26.16 -12.12 -5.78
N GLY A 200 -26.64 -12.94 -6.73
CA GLY A 200 -26.43 -12.66 -8.17
C GLY A 200 -25.26 -13.35 -8.87
N ILE A 201 -24.52 -14.25 -8.21
CA ILE A 201 -23.71 -15.24 -8.94
C ILE A 201 -24.69 -16.25 -9.55
N ALA A 202 -24.93 -16.14 -10.85
CA ALA A 202 -25.89 -16.97 -11.55
C ALA A 202 -25.63 -18.45 -11.28
N ASP A 203 -26.61 -19.06 -10.63
CA ASP A 203 -26.86 -20.49 -10.64
C ASP A 203 -26.94 -20.89 -12.13
N PHE A 204 -25.85 -21.42 -12.70
CA PHE A 204 -25.97 -22.10 -13.99
C PHE A 204 -26.87 -23.29 -13.71
N ALA A 205 -28.13 -23.16 -14.15
CA ALA A 205 -29.25 -24.03 -13.84
C ALA A 205 -28.81 -25.49 -13.65
N ALA A 206 -29.20 -26.06 -12.51
CA ALA A 206 -28.94 -27.45 -12.13
C ALA A 206 -29.30 -28.52 -13.20
N SER A 207 -29.97 -28.13 -14.30
CA SER A 207 -30.42 -29.00 -15.37
C SER A 207 -29.37 -29.46 -16.37
N GLU A 208 -28.14 -28.91 -16.40
CA GLU A 208 -27.10 -29.34 -17.37
C GLU A 208 -25.84 -29.98 -16.75
N ARG A 209 -25.85 -30.27 -15.45
CA ARG A 209 -24.63 -30.62 -14.69
C ARG A 209 -24.46 -32.12 -14.42
N THR A 210 -24.43 -32.94 -15.47
CA THR A 210 -23.83 -34.28 -15.37
C THR A 210 -22.32 -34.16 -15.58
N THR A 211 -21.54 -34.64 -14.60
CA THR A 211 -20.06 -34.62 -14.52
C THR A 211 -19.43 -33.29 -14.09
N LEU A 212 -18.52 -33.35 -13.11
CA LEU A 212 -17.71 -32.25 -12.54
C LEU A 212 -16.78 -31.58 -13.58
N SER A 213 -17.31 -31.00 -14.66
CA SER A 213 -16.50 -30.57 -15.81
C SER A 213 -16.98 -29.30 -16.54
N ALA A 214 -17.64 -28.38 -15.84
CA ALA A 214 -17.72 -26.97 -16.23
C ALA A 214 -18.07 -26.15 -14.98
N LYS A 215 -17.06 -25.56 -14.35
CA LYS A 215 -17.24 -24.65 -13.20
C LYS A 215 -17.36 -23.24 -13.77
N ALA A 216 -18.37 -22.46 -13.35
CA ALA A 216 -18.36 -21.03 -13.62
C ALA A 216 -17.11 -20.45 -12.93
N GLN A 217 -16.23 -19.87 -13.73
CA GLN A 217 -15.00 -19.23 -13.27
C GLN A 217 -15.22 -17.74 -13.41
N TYR A 218 -15.09 -17.04 -12.29
CA TYR A 218 -15.14 -15.58 -12.27
C TYR A 218 -13.76 -15.07 -11.92
N ALA A 219 -13.29 -14.07 -12.66
CA ALA A 219 -12.17 -13.28 -12.19
C ALA A 219 -12.69 -12.39 -11.04
N VAL A 220 -11.94 -12.34 -9.95
CA VAL A 220 -12.29 -11.58 -8.75
C VAL A 220 -11.10 -10.78 -8.26
N PHE A 221 -11.39 -9.63 -7.68
CA PHE A 221 -10.45 -8.83 -6.92
C PHE A 221 -10.68 -9.10 -5.43
N VAL A 222 -9.62 -9.43 -4.72
CA VAL A 222 -9.66 -9.84 -3.31
C VAL A 222 -8.87 -8.82 -2.51
N ASP A 223 -9.52 -8.25 -1.50
CA ASP A 223 -8.93 -7.39 -0.48
C ASP A 223 -8.85 -8.16 0.83
N TYR A 224 -7.65 -8.34 1.37
CA TYR A 224 -7.40 -9.16 2.55
C TYR A 224 -6.14 -8.72 3.31
N TYR A 225 -5.99 -9.29 4.50
CA TYR A 225 -4.81 -9.08 5.34
C TYR A 225 -3.96 -10.34 5.39
N LEU A 226 -2.65 -10.16 5.47
CA LEU A 226 -1.67 -11.21 5.71
C LEU A 226 -1.15 -11.11 7.14
N ASP A 227 -0.96 -12.26 7.76
CA ASP A 227 -0.27 -12.39 9.04
C ASP A 227 1.24 -12.39 8.79
N LYS A 228 1.90 -11.30 9.19
CA LYS A 228 3.35 -11.15 9.11
C LYS A 228 3.96 -11.06 10.49
N LYS A 229 5.17 -11.60 10.65
CA LYS A 229 5.92 -11.43 11.90
C LYS A 229 6.19 -9.95 12.13
N ALA A 230 5.92 -9.46 13.34
CA ALA A 230 6.05 -8.03 13.65
C ALA A 230 7.48 -7.50 13.42
N THR A 231 8.49 -8.34 13.63
CA THR A 231 9.91 -8.01 13.39
C THR A 231 10.30 -7.91 11.91
N ALA A 232 9.48 -8.45 11.01
CA ALA A 232 9.71 -8.43 9.58
C ALA A 232 9.01 -7.26 8.88
N VAL A 233 8.21 -6.48 9.60
CA VAL A 233 7.46 -5.34 9.08
C VAL A 233 8.07 -4.06 9.64
N ASP A 234 8.20 -3.05 8.78
CA ASP A 234 8.58 -1.69 9.19
C ASP A 234 7.27 -0.90 9.34
N GLU A 235 7.05 -0.37 10.54
CA GLU A 235 5.86 0.41 10.89
C GLU A 235 6.24 1.89 11.02
N LEU A 236 5.45 2.73 10.36
CA LEU A 236 5.57 4.18 10.45
C LEU A 236 4.58 4.67 11.50
N GLN A 237 5.08 5.16 12.65
CA GLN A 237 4.21 5.80 13.63
C GLN A 237 4.37 7.30 13.56
N ILE A 238 3.24 7.95 13.26
CA ILE A 238 3.11 9.40 13.33
C ILE A 238 2.51 9.72 14.70
N ALA A 239 3.37 10.00 15.69
CA ALA A 239 2.92 10.49 16.99
C ALA A 239 2.41 11.93 16.85
N ALA A 240 1.40 12.31 17.65
CA ALA A 240 0.83 13.66 17.64
C ALA A 240 1.87 14.77 17.93
N ASP A 241 2.96 14.42 18.63
CA ASP A 241 4.05 15.34 18.94
C ASP A 241 5.06 15.50 17.78
N ASN A 242 5.05 14.58 16.81
CA ASN A 242 6.01 14.54 15.69
C ASN A 242 5.44 15.12 14.39
N PHE A 243 4.11 15.23 14.26
CA PHE A 243 3.44 15.89 13.14
C PHE A 243 2.96 17.27 13.59
N ALA A 244 3.39 18.33 12.91
CA ALA A 244 2.97 19.69 13.26
C ALA A 244 1.48 19.91 12.89
N GLY A 245 0.53 19.49 13.73
CA GLY A 245 -0.89 19.85 13.63
C GLY A 245 -1.86 18.73 13.23
N ASN A 246 -3.15 19.07 13.19
CA ASN A 246 -4.25 18.20 12.77
C ASN A 246 -4.61 18.51 11.31
N TYR A 247 -4.76 17.47 10.48
CA TYR A 247 -5.03 17.63 9.05
C TYR A 247 -6.28 16.83 8.64
N TYR A 248 -7.18 17.46 7.91
CA TYR A 248 -8.21 16.78 7.12
C TYR A 248 -7.59 16.41 5.78
N VAL A 249 -7.63 15.12 5.44
CA VAL A 249 -7.19 14.62 4.13
C VAL A 249 -8.41 14.02 3.45
N GLU A 250 -8.92 14.76 2.46
CA GLU A 250 -9.93 14.28 1.53
C GLU A 250 -9.30 14.32 0.13
N ALA A 251 -9.34 13.20 -0.57
CA ALA A 251 -8.83 13.07 -1.93
C ALA A 251 -9.90 12.41 -2.80
N ASP A 252 -10.22 13.06 -3.91
CA ASP A 252 -11.08 12.56 -4.98
C ASP A 252 -10.20 12.37 -6.21
N THR A 253 -10.20 11.17 -6.79
CA THR A 253 -9.39 10.84 -7.96
C THR A 253 -10.30 10.79 -9.18
N LEU A 254 -9.94 11.58 -10.21
CA LEU A 254 -10.47 11.47 -11.57
C LEU A 254 -10.19 10.09 -12.20
#